data_AF-A0A8C4NHN2-F1
#
_entry.id   AF-A0A8C4NHN2-F1
#
_cell.length_a   1.000
_cell.length_b   1.000
_cell.length_c   1.000
_cell.angle_alpha   90.00
_cell.angle_beta   90.00
_cell.angle_gamma   90.00
#
_symmetry.space_group_name_H-M   'P 1'
#
loop_
_entity.id
_entity.type
_entity.pdbx_description
1 polymer ?
#
loop_
_entity_poly.entity_id
_entity_poly.type
_entity_poly.pdbx_seq_one_letter_code
_entity_poly.pdbx_strand_id
1 'polypeptide(L)'
;MKLYACVQVSAVNTRAQFLVPHGVAGIGLAEASLEQAQLLNPMVEVKVEHGSVASKPDEFFSQFDAVCLTACVLEDLLKICDLCHSKSIKFFAGDAFGYHGYMFADLGQHDFVEYVHASFTLNPVWPFIYFIVKVSRIDFPWAFAVLLNFRTKKGRDPDPLMFTPDTDLLLQLRDELLESHGLEKNTIPENFTSSCFSQLSPVCPVVGGVLGQEIIKALSGHDAPLNNFFFFDGFTCNGIVDCFKSC
;
A
#
# COMPACT_ATOMS: atom_id res chain seq x y z
N MET A 1 3.69 -15.74 10.73
CA MET A 1 3.59 -14.89 9.52
C MET A 1 3.70 -15.78 8.29
N LYS A 2 2.89 -15.56 7.24
CA LYS A 2 3.03 -16.28 5.98
C LYS A 2 3.37 -15.32 4.85
N LEU A 3 4.41 -15.63 4.09
CA LEU A 3 4.89 -14.87 2.94
C LEU A 3 4.32 -15.47 1.65
N TYR A 4 3.82 -14.58 0.80
CA TYR A 4 3.26 -14.93 -0.50
C TYR A 4 3.94 -14.10 -1.56
N ALA A 5 4.39 -14.78 -2.61
CA ALA A 5 4.77 -14.14 -3.85
C ALA A 5 4.61 -15.16 -4.97
N CYS A 6 3.81 -14.82 -5.98
CA CYS A 6 3.63 -15.65 -7.17
C CYS A 6 4.71 -15.42 -8.24
N VAL A 7 5.60 -14.44 -8.03
CA VAL A 7 6.65 -14.04 -8.97
C VAL A 7 7.98 -14.71 -8.64
N GLN A 8 8.76 -15.00 -9.68
CA GLN A 8 10.14 -15.47 -9.55
C GLN A 8 11.10 -14.30 -9.33
N VAL A 9 12.24 -14.58 -8.71
CA VAL A 9 13.31 -13.59 -8.51
C VAL A 9 13.86 -13.14 -9.87
N SER A 10 13.67 -11.86 -10.19
CA SER A 10 14.26 -11.19 -11.34
C SER A 10 15.65 -10.60 -11.01
N ALA A 11 16.39 -10.20 -12.05
CA ALA A 11 17.68 -9.52 -11.88
C ALA A 11 17.57 -8.23 -11.06
N VAL A 12 16.46 -7.49 -11.17
CA VAL A 12 16.22 -6.28 -10.37
C VAL A 12 16.05 -6.65 -8.89
N ASN A 13 15.33 -7.72 -8.58
CA ASN A 13 15.11 -8.14 -7.20
C ASN A 13 16.42 -8.48 -6.49
N THR A 14 17.40 -9.09 -7.16
CA THR A 14 18.72 -9.40 -6.57
C THR A 14 19.53 -8.19 -6.09
N ARG A 15 19.15 -6.98 -6.55
CA ARG A 15 19.81 -5.72 -6.24
C ARG A 15 18.97 -4.79 -5.37
N ALA A 16 17.64 -4.94 -5.43
CA ALA A 16 16.69 -4.04 -4.78
C ALA A 16 15.97 -4.66 -3.57
N GLN A 17 15.95 -6.00 -3.44
CA GLN A 17 15.27 -6.68 -2.35
C GLN A 17 16.27 -7.20 -1.32
N PHE A 18 16.27 -6.61 -0.12
CA PHE A 18 17.27 -6.88 0.91
C PHE A 18 17.13 -8.26 1.57
N LEU A 19 15.95 -8.89 1.48
CA LEU A 19 15.73 -10.25 1.97
C LEU A 19 16.19 -11.34 1.00
N VAL A 20 16.45 -11.01 -0.27
CA VAL A 20 16.85 -11.97 -1.29
C VAL A 20 18.38 -12.04 -1.33
N PRO A 21 18.99 -13.23 -1.13
CA PRO A 21 20.44 -13.39 -1.23
C PRO A 21 20.97 -13.06 -2.62
N HIS A 22 22.19 -12.54 -2.69
CA HIS A 22 22.85 -12.26 -3.97
C HIS A 22 23.12 -13.55 -4.77
N GLY A 23 22.99 -13.46 -6.10
CA GLY A 23 23.29 -14.56 -7.02
C GLY A 23 22.19 -15.61 -7.13
N VAL A 24 21.07 -15.44 -6.44
CA VAL A 24 19.90 -16.31 -6.53
C VAL A 24 18.96 -15.80 -7.62
N ALA A 25 18.62 -16.65 -8.60
CA ALA A 25 17.69 -16.32 -9.68
C ALA A 25 16.82 -17.53 -10.03
N GLY A 26 15.59 -17.29 -10.52
CA GLY A 26 14.70 -18.34 -11.01
C GLY A 26 13.91 -19.12 -9.96
N ILE A 27 14.13 -18.89 -8.66
CA ILE A 27 13.28 -19.42 -7.58
C ILE A 27 12.15 -18.44 -7.23
N GLY A 28 11.14 -18.88 -6.48
CA GLY A 28 10.05 -18.02 -6.03
C GLY A 28 10.56 -16.89 -5.11
N LEU A 29 10.05 -15.68 -5.28
CA LEU A 29 10.49 -14.51 -4.49
C LEU A 29 10.26 -14.71 -2.98
N ALA A 30 9.13 -15.33 -2.60
CA ALA A 30 8.83 -15.63 -1.20
C ALA A 30 9.77 -16.72 -0.64
N GLU A 31 10.10 -17.74 -1.44
CA GLU A 31 11.07 -18.77 -1.08
C GLU A 31 12.47 -18.17 -0.86
N ALA A 32 12.91 -17.31 -1.77
CA ALA A 32 14.20 -16.63 -1.69
C ALA A 32 14.32 -15.75 -0.45
N SER A 33 13.21 -15.20 0.05
CA SER A 33 13.18 -14.27 1.18
C SER A 33 13.03 -14.97 2.54
N LEU A 34 12.69 -16.26 2.56
CA LEU A 34 12.31 -17.00 3.77
C LEU A 34 13.41 -17.03 4.82
N GLU A 35 14.61 -17.43 4.44
CA GLU A 35 15.73 -17.61 5.37
C GLU A 35 16.08 -16.31 6.08
N GLN A 36 16.27 -15.23 5.30
CA GLN A 36 16.59 -13.90 5.86
C GLN A 36 15.45 -13.36 6.73
N ALA A 37 14.19 -13.54 6.30
CA ALA A 37 13.04 -13.12 7.10
C ALA A 37 12.94 -13.86 8.44
N GLN A 38 13.21 -15.17 8.45
CA GLN A 38 13.16 -16.00 9.66
C GLN A 38 14.27 -15.63 10.66
N LEU A 39 15.45 -15.22 10.16
CA LEU A 39 16.58 -14.79 11.00
C LEU A 39 16.31 -13.49 11.77
N LEU A 40 15.39 -12.65 11.32
CA LEU A 40 15.05 -11.39 12.00
C LEU A 40 14.43 -11.63 13.38
N ASN A 41 13.66 -12.71 13.55
CA ASN A 41 13.09 -13.09 14.84
C ASN A 41 12.77 -14.59 14.89
N PRO A 42 13.61 -15.40 15.55
CA PRO A 42 13.37 -16.85 15.70
C PRO A 42 12.08 -17.22 16.45
N MET A 43 11.47 -16.29 17.19
CA MET A 43 10.20 -16.54 17.89
C MET A 43 8.98 -16.48 16.97
N VAL A 44 9.13 -15.92 15.77
CA VAL A 44 8.04 -15.83 14.77
C VAL A 44 8.22 -16.95 13.76
N GLU A 45 7.22 -17.81 13.62
CA GLU A 45 7.21 -18.80 12.55
C GLU A 45 6.89 -18.12 11.20
N VAL A 46 7.85 -18.11 10.28
CA VAL A 46 7.70 -17.62 8.91
C VAL A 46 7.49 -18.80 7.97
N LYS A 47 6.39 -18.80 7.20
CA LYS A 47 6.09 -19.82 6.18
C LYS A 47 6.00 -19.19 4.81
N VAL A 48 6.30 -19.97 3.77
CA VAL A 48 6.08 -19.58 2.38
C VAL A 48 4.89 -20.32 1.82
N GLU A 49 4.11 -19.61 1.03
CA GLU A 49 2.95 -20.16 0.35
C GLU A 49 3.04 -19.86 -1.15
N HIS A 50 2.81 -20.90 -1.95
CA HIS A 50 2.97 -20.83 -3.40
C HIS A 50 1.63 -20.61 -4.11
N GLY A 51 1.71 -20.12 -5.34
CA GLY A 51 0.57 -19.86 -6.22
C GLY A 51 0.04 -18.44 -6.11
N SER A 52 -0.94 -18.12 -6.96
CA SER A 52 -1.59 -16.80 -6.96
C SER A 52 -2.54 -16.67 -5.78
N VAL A 53 -2.56 -15.51 -5.12
CA VAL A 53 -3.50 -15.18 -4.04
C VAL A 53 -4.95 -15.29 -4.52
N ALA A 54 -5.22 -14.92 -5.77
CA ALA A 54 -6.55 -14.96 -6.40
C ALA A 54 -7.14 -16.39 -6.49
N SER A 55 -6.26 -17.39 -6.53
CA SER A 55 -6.63 -18.82 -6.69
C SER A 55 -6.86 -19.55 -5.38
N LYS A 56 -6.58 -18.90 -4.24
CA LYS A 56 -6.76 -19.53 -2.92
C LYS A 56 -8.25 -19.58 -2.57
N PRO A 57 -8.70 -20.68 -1.94
CA PRO A 57 -10.08 -20.82 -1.50
C PRO A 57 -10.36 -19.86 -0.33
N ASP A 58 -11.61 -19.46 -0.15
CA ASP A 58 -11.97 -18.43 0.83
C ASP A 58 -11.63 -18.85 2.26
N GLU A 59 -11.77 -20.14 2.58
CA GLU A 59 -11.44 -20.74 3.89
C GLU A 59 -9.97 -20.54 4.26
N PHE A 60 -9.12 -20.35 3.26
CA PHE A 60 -7.71 -20.08 3.48
C PHE A 60 -7.49 -18.81 4.30
N PHE A 61 -8.23 -17.74 4.00
CA PHE A 61 -8.02 -16.46 4.67
C PHE A 61 -8.49 -16.48 6.12
N SER A 62 -9.44 -17.36 6.45
CA SER A 62 -9.96 -17.54 7.82
C SER A 62 -8.92 -17.97 8.85
N GLN A 63 -7.71 -18.39 8.42
CA GLN A 63 -6.62 -18.75 9.33
C GLN A 63 -5.79 -17.55 9.81
N PHE A 64 -6.04 -16.33 9.29
CA PHE A 64 -5.26 -15.13 9.59
C PHE A 64 -6.10 -14.09 10.32
N ASP A 65 -5.50 -13.41 11.29
CA ASP A 65 -6.11 -12.28 11.99
C ASP A 65 -6.05 -10.98 11.17
N ALA A 66 -5.03 -10.87 10.30
CA ALA A 66 -4.83 -9.77 9.38
C ALA A 66 -4.24 -10.25 8.04
N VAL A 67 -4.66 -9.62 6.95
CA VAL A 67 -4.18 -9.88 5.58
C VAL A 67 -3.64 -8.57 5.02
N CYS A 68 -2.41 -8.59 4.50
CA CYS A 68 -1.77 -7.43 3.87
C CYS A 68 -1.39 -7.78 2.44
N LEU A 69 -1.90 -7.02 1.47
CA LEU A 69 -1.62 -7.19 0.05
C LEU A 69 -0.71 -6.07 -0.49
N THR A 70 0.23 -6.46 -1.34
CA THR A 70 1.13 -5.54 -2.06
C THR A 70 1.31 -6.05 -3.47
N ALA A 71 1.51 -5.15 -4.43
CA ALA A 71 1.73 -5.48 -5.84
C ALA A 71 0.62 -6.35 -6.48
N CYS A 72 -0.64 -6.20 -6.02
CA CYS A 72 -1.81 -6.91 -6.56
C CYS A 72 -2.59 -6.03 -7.55
N VAL A 73 -3.35 -6.67 -8.45
CA VAL A 73 -4.31 -5.97 -9.33
C VAL A 73 -5.53 -5.51 -8.55
N LEU A 74 -6.26 -4.50 -9.06
CA LEU A 74 -7.40 -3.91 -8.35
C LEU A 74 -8.50 -4.93 -8.05
N GLU A 75 -8.78 -5.83 -9.00
CA GLU A 75 -9.81 -6.87 -8.83
C GLU A 75 -9.52 -7.79 -7.64
N ASP A 76 -8.25 -8.18 -7.46
CA ASP A 76 -7.83 -9.03 -6.33
C ASP A 76 -7.90 -8.27 -5.01
N LEU A 77 -7.50 -6.99 -5.00
CA LEU A 77 -7.57 -6.14 -3.80
C LEU A 77 -9.02 -6.02 -3.32
N LEU A 78 -9.96 -5.71 -4.21
CA LEU A 78 -11.37 -5.56 -3.88
C LEU A 78 -11.98 -6.90 -3.42
N LYS A 79 -11.75 -7.98 -4.18
CA LYS A 79 -12.27 -9.31 -3.84
C LYS A 79 -11.82 -9.77 -2.45
N ILE A 80 -10.53 -9.60 -2.13
CA ILE A 80 -9.98 -10.05 -0.85
C ILE A 80 -10.38 -9.10 0.28
N CYS A 81 -10.48 -7.79 0.02
CA CYS A 81 -11.02 -6.83 0.99
C CYS A 81 -12.44 -7.23 1.42
N ASP A 82 -13.35 -7.45 0.46
CA ASP A 82 -14.74 -7.83 0.74
C ASP A 82 -14.81 -9.16 1.50
N LEU A 83 -13.97 -10.12 1.14
CA LEU A 83 -13.86 -11.41 1.81
C LEU A 83 -13.40 -11.24 3.26
N CYS A 84 -12.34 -10.47 3.48
CA CYS A 84 -11.82 -10.18 4.82
C CYS A 84 -12.87 -9.45 5.67
N HIS A 85 -13.57 -8.47 5.11
CA HIS A 85 -14.64 -7.74 5.77
C HIS A 85 -15.76 -8.67 6.24
N SER A 86 -16.24 -9.57 5.36
CA SER A 86 -17.30 -10.53 5.68
C SER A 86 -16.94 -11.50 6.82
N LYS A 87 -15.63 -11.73 7.02
CA LYS A 87 -15.08 -12.63 8.03
C LYS A 87 -14.50 -11.92 9.25
N SER A 88 -14.64 -10.60 9.33
CA SER A 88 -14.04 -9.77 10.38
C SER A 88 -12.51 -9.94 10.49
N ILE A 89 -11.85 -10.14 9.36
CA ILE A 89 -10.40 -10.18 9.23
C ILE A 89 -9.92 -8.78 8.86
N LYS A 90 -8.86 -8.32 9.52
CA LYS A 90 -8.30 -6.98 9.26
C LYS A 90 -7.59 -6.98 7.91
N PHE A 91 -7.95 -6.07 7.03
CA PHE A 91 -7.38 -5.99 5.69
C PHE A 91 -6.51 -4.76 5.54
N PHE A 92 -5.37 -4.95 4.89
CA PHE A 92 -4.43 -3.89 4.56
C PHE A 92 -3.97 -4.04 3.12
N ALA A 93 -3.72 -2.92 2.46
CA ALA A 93 -3.05 -2.90 1.17
C ALA A 93 -2.03 -1.76 1.12
N GLY A 94 -1.00 -1.90 0.32
CA GLY A 94 -0.06 -0.82 0.09
C GLY A 94 0.85 -1.07 -1.10
N ASP A 95 1.31 0.02 -1.71
CA ASP A 95 2.26 -0.02 -2.82
C ASP A 95 3.08 1.27 -2.88
N ALA A 96 4.20 1.19 -3.59
CA ALA A 96 5.05 2.33 -3.94
C ALA A 96 5.20 2.42 -5.46
N PHE A 97 5.05 3.63 -5.99
CA PHE A 97 5.20 3.98 -7.40
C PHE A 97 6.06 5.24 -7.51
N GLY A 98 7.32 5.04 -7.89
CA GLY A 98 8.34 6.08 -7.96
C GLY A 98 8.50 6.79 -6.61
N TYR A 99 8.22 8.09 -6.59
CA TYR A 99 8.30 8.94 -5.40
C TYR A 99 7.06 8.85 -4.52
N HIS A 100 6.00 8.19 -4.98
CA HIS A 100 4.72 8.15 -4.29
C HIS A 100 4.46 6.77 -3.70
N GLY A 101 3.65 6.71 -2.67
CA GLY A 101 3.11 5.44 -2.21
C GLY A 101 1.82 5.61 -1.43
N TYR A 102 1.12 4.51 -1.24
CA TYR A 102 -0.12 4.52 -0.48
C TYR A 102 -0.20 3.33 0.45
N MET A 103 -1.04 3.49 1.47
CA MET A 103 -1.55 2.44 2.30
C MET A 103 -3.07 2.54 2.36
N PHE A 104 -3.73 1.42 2.54
CA PHE A 104 -5.15 1.30 2.83
C PHE A 104 -5.36 0.34 3.99
N ALA A 105 -6.33 0.63 4.85
CA ALA A 105 -6.75 -0.24 5.94
C ALA A 105 -8.29 -0.35 5.98
N ASP A 106 -8.80 -1.59 6.01
CA ASP A 106 -10.18 -1.90 6.37
C ASP A 106 -10.18 -2.79 7.61
N LEU A 107 -10.64 -2.23 8.72
CA LEU A 107 -10.68 -2.89 10.03
C LEU A 107 -12.10 -3.34 10.40
N GLY A 108 -13.11 -3.05 9.58
CA GLY A 108 -14.52 -3.25 9.93
C GLY A 108 -14.91 -2.52 11.22
N GLN A 109 -15.61 -3.23 12.12
CA GLN A 109 -15.82 -2.74 13.49
C GLN A 109 -14.57 -3.03 14.33
N HIS A 110 -13.85 -1.99 14.73
CA HIS A 110 -12.60 -2.11 15.48
C HIS A 110 -12.62 -1.29 16.76
N ASP A 111 -12.50 -2.01 17.89
CA ASP A 111 -12.32 -1.41 19.21
C ASP A 111 -10.82 -1.33 19.54
N PHE A 112 -10.40 -0.20 20.11
CA PHE A 112 -9.03 0.04 20.53
C PHE A 112 -8.98 0.81 21.86
N VAL A 113 -7.85 0.70 22.56
CA VAL A 113 -7.54 1.44 23.78
C VAL A 113 -6.55 2.54 23.45
N GLU A 114 -6.92 3.78 23.73
CA GLU A 114 -6.05 4.94 23.62
C GLU A 114 -5.73 5.48 25.01
N TYR A 115 -4.44 5.60 25.33
CA TYR A 115 -4.01 6.25 26.56
C TYR A 115 -4.07 7.76 26.39
N VAL A 116 -5.18 8.36 26.80
CA VAL A 116 -5.29 9.82 26.87
C VAL A 116 -4.45 10.31 28.04
N HIS A 117 -3.21 10.74 27.77
CA HIS A 117 -2.48 11.55 28.74
C HIS A 117 -3.27 12.85 28.93
N ALA A 118 -3.94 12.98 30.08
CA ALA A 118 -4.55 14.22 30.52
C ALA A 118 -3.46 15.27 30.69
N SER A 119 -3.13 15.96 29.60
CA SER A 119 -2.47 17.24 29.67
C SER A 119 -3.46 18.18 30.33
N PHE A 120 -3.24 18.48 31.62
CA PHE A 120 -3.84 19.63 32.26
C PHE A 120 -3.33 20.87 31.52
N THR A 121 -4.04 21.26 30.46
CA THR A 121 -3.86 22.58 29.86
C THR A 121 -4.49 23.58 30.83
N LEU A 122 -3.64 24.27 31.59
CA LEU A 122 -3.98 25.61 32.05
C LEU A 122 -4.26 26.45 30.78
N ASN A 123 -5.53 26.65 30.48
CA ASN A 123 -6.06 27.50 29.40
C ASN A 123 -5.55 28.97 29.52
N PRO A 124 -5.69 29.84 28.49
CA PRO A 124 -5.73 29.62 27.03
C PRO A 124 -5.02 30.76 26.26
N VAL A 125 -3.81 30.59 25.69
CA VAL A 125 -3.33 31.50 24.63
C VAL A 125 -2.34 30.77 23.71
N TRP A 126 -2.84 29.96 22.77
CA TRP A 126 -2.09 29.63 21.54
C TRP A 126 -3.05 29.57 20.34
N PRO A 127 -3.50 30.72 19.82
CA PRO A 127 -4.18 30.80 18.52
C PRO A 127 -3.15 30.93 17.38
N PHE A 128 -2.06 30.14 17.39
CA PHE A 128 -1.09 30.11 16.30
C PHE A 128 -0.82 28.67 15.84
N ILE A 129 -1.62 28.27 14.85
CA ILE A 129 -1.27 27.34 13.76
C ILE A 129 -1.07 25.88 14.18
N TYR A 130 -2.13 25.24 14.64
CA TYR A 130 -2.55 23.98 13.98
C TYR A 130 -3.70 24.34 13.06
N PHE A 131 -3.38 25.01 11.96
CA PHE A 131 -4.23 24.90 10.79
C PHE A 131 -3.94 23.51 10.24
N ILE A 132 -4.69 22.49 10.72
CA ILE A 132 -4.86 21.29 9.91
C ILE A 132 -5.57 21.81 8.67
N VAL A 133 -4.80 22.20 7.66
CA VAL A 133 -5.37 22.46 6.35
C VAL A 133 -5.87 21.09 5.96
N LYS A 134 -7.18 20.90 6.02
CA LYS A 134 -7.84 19.77 5.37
C LYS A 134 -7.71 20.03 3.87
N VAL A 135 -6.49 19.88 3.35
CA VAL A 135 -6.26 19.79 1.91
C VAL A 135 -6.66 18.38 1.57
N SER A 136 -7.94 18.18 1.27
CA SER A 136 -8.35 17.01 0.50
C SER A 136 -7.66 17.14 -0.85
N ARG A 137 -6.48 16.50 -0.96
CA ARG A 137 -5.68 16.41 -2.17
C ARG A 137 -6.34 15.37 -3.04
N ILE A 138 -7.30 15.84 -3.83
CA ILE A 138 -8.10 15.01 -4.74
C ILE A 138 -7.18 14.29 -5.74
N ASP A 139 -6.00 14.85 -6.04
CA ASP A 139 -5.01 14.33 -6.99
C ASP A 139 -4.50 12.91 -6.64
N PHE A 140 -4.13 12.63 -5.39
CA PHE A 140 -3.49 11.36 -5.04
C PHE A 140 -4.37 10.12 -5.24
N PRO A 141 -5.59 10.05 -4.66
CA PRO A 141 -6.47 8.90 -4.84
C PRO A 141 -6.70 8.54 -6.31
N TRP A 142 -6.94 9.55 -7.15
CA TRP A 142 -7.17 9.33 -8.57
C TRP A 142 -5.89 8.95 -9.31
N ALA A 143 -4.73 9.52 -8.95
CA ALA A 143 -3.44 9.11 -9.52
C ALA A 143 -3.13 7.63 -9.23
N PHE A 144 -3.37 7.17 -7.99
CA PHE A 144 -3.24 5.74 -7.66
C PHE A 144 -4.28 4.88 -8.37
N ALA A 145 -5.52 5.35 -8.53
CA ALA A 145 -6.53 4.64 -9.32
C ALA A 145 -6.10 4.47 -10.78
N VAL A 146 -5.45 5.48 -11.39
CA VAL A 146 -4.85 5.37 -12.73
C VAL A 146 -3.76 4.30 -12.77
N LEU A 147 -2.88 4.25 -11.77
CA LEU A 147 -1.80 3.25 -11.68
C LEU A 147 -2.36 1.83 -11.48
N LEU A 148 -3.40 1.66 -10.67
CA LEU A 148 -4.07 0.37 -10.48
C LEU A 148 -4.80 -0.09 -11.74
N ASN A 149 -5.42 0.82 -12.49
CA ASN A 149 -6.00 0.53 -13.80
C ASN A 149 -4.94 0.16 -14.83
N PHE A 150 -3.79 0.84 -14.82
CA PHE A 150 -2.65 0.49 -15.66
C PHE A 150 -2.20 -0.94 -15.37
N ARG A 151 -1.99 -1.29 -14.09
CA ARG A 151 -1.61 -2.63 -13.66
C ARG A 151 -2.63 -3.68 -14.10
N THR A 152 -3.92 -3.38 -13.99
CA THR A 152 -5.01 -4.27 -14.42
C THR A 152 -4.98 -4.50 -15.94
N LYS A 153 -4.76 -3.45 -16.75
CA LYS A 153 -4.69 -3.57 -18.22
C LYS A 153 -3.40 -4.22 -18.73
N LYS A 154 -2.26 -4.02 -18.06
CA LYS A 154 -0.94 -4.49 -18.54
C LYS A 154 -0.42 -5.73 -17.83
N GLY A 155 -0.96 -6.08 -16.66
CA GLY A 155 -0.42 -7.13 -15.80
C GLY A 155 0.95 -6.79 -15.20
N ARG A 156 1.38 -5.52 -15.27
CA ARG A 156 2.64 -5.00 -14.73
C ARG A 156 2.53 -3.51 -14.39
N ASP A 157 3.48 -3.02 -13.61
CA ASP A 157 3.64 -1.59 -13.33
C ASP A 157 4.35 -0.85 -14.46
N PRO A 158 4.31 0.50 -14.48
CA PRO A 158 5.06 1.32 -15.42
C PRO A 158 6.56 1.03 -15.35
N ASP A 159 7.16 0.70 -16.50
CA ASP A 159 8.56 0.30 -16.62
C ASP A 159 9.39 1.45 -17.22
N PRO A 160 10.47 1.92 -16.55
CA PRO A 160 11.35 2.95 -17.10
C PRO A 160 11.93 2.62 -18.47
N LEU A 161 12.10 1.34 -18.81
CA LEU A 161 12.58 0.92 -20.13
C LEU A 161 11.53 1.14 -21.22
N MET A 162 10.26 1.23 -20.84
CA MET A 162 9.09 1.47 -21.70
C MET A 162 8.48 2.85 -21.42
N PHE A 163 9.31 3.83 -21.05
CA PHE A 163 8.84 5.13 -20.54
C PHE A 163 7.83 5.83 -21.46
N THR A 164 8.13 5.99 -22.76
CA THR A 164 7.23 6.68 -23.71
C THR A 164 5.88 5.97 -23.86
N PRO A 165 5.81 4.69 -24.28
CA PRO A 165 4.52 4.02 -24.47
C PRO A 165 3.73 3.85 -23.18
N ASP A 166 4.40 3.69 -22.02
CA ASP A 166 3.71 3.62 -20.74
C ASP A 166 3.17 4.99 -20.30
N THR A 167 3.92 6.07 -20.54
CA THR A 167 3.47 7.45 -20.27
C THR A 167 2.24 7.80 -21.10
N ASP A 168 2.24 7.48 -22.40
CA ASP A 168 1.10 7.74 -23.28
C ASP A 168 -0.15 7.02 -22.78
N LEU A 169 -0.01 5.75 -22.37
CA LEU A 169 -1.11 4.98 -21.81
C LEU A 169 -1.56 5.52 -20.45
N LEU A 170 -0.65 5.91 -19.55
CA LEU A 170 -1.00 6.50 -18.26
C LEU A 170 -1.81 7.78 -18.43
N LEU A 171 -1.45 8.64 -19.38
CA LEU A 171 -2.19 9.86 -19.69
C LEU A 171 -3.57 9.55 -20.28
N GLN A 172 -3.66 8.54 -21.16
CA GLN A 172 -4.95 8.07 -21.69
C GLN A 172 -5.86 7.58 -20.56
N LEU A 173 -5.35 6.71 -19.67
CA LEU A 173 -6.12 6.18 -18.53
C LEU A 173 -6.53 7.26 -17.54
N ARG A 174 -5.66 8.25 -17.31
CA ARG A 174 -5.98 9.44 -16.52
C ARG A 174 -7.17 10.17 -17.11
N ASP A 175 -7.14 10.48 -18.39
CA ASP A 175 -8.20 11.23 -19.04
C ASP A 175 -9.53 10.47 -19.02
N GLU A 176 -9.52 9.17 -19.33
CA GLU A 176 -10.70 8.28 -19.25
C GLU A 176 -11.29 8.24 -17.83
N LEU A 177 -10.43 8.12 -16.81
CA LEU A 177 -10.85 8.02 -15.42
C LEU A 177 -11.37 9.35 -14.86
N LEU A 178 -10.75 10.48 -15.20
CA LEU A 178 -11.23 11.80 -14.77
C LEU A 178 -12.56 12.16 -15.45
N GLU A 179 -12.69 11.89 -16.76
CA GLU A 179 -13.93 12.15 -17.51
C GLU A 179 -15.10 11.31 -16.98
N SER A 180 -14.89 10.02 -16.72
CA SER A 180 -15.93 9.13 -16.19
C SER A 180 -16.46 9.55 -14.80
N HIS A 181 -15.67 10.30 -14.03
CA HIS A 181 -16.06 10.80 -12.71
C HIS A 181 -16.39 12.31 -12.71
N GLY A 182 -16.47 12.94 -13.88
CA GLY A 182 -16.85 14.35 -14.02
C GLY A 182 -15.80 15.33 -13.47
N LEU A 183 -14.53 14.94 -13.47
CA LEU A 183 -13.41 15.74 -12.95
C LEU A 183 -12.65 16.44 -14.08
N GLU A 184 -12.12 17.62 -13.77
CA GLU A 184 -11.29 18.36 -14.72
C GLU A 184 -9.92 17.68 -14.92
N LYS A 185 -9.38 17.72 -16.14
CA LYS A 185 -8.04 17.16 -16.46
C LYS A 185 -6.92 17.76 -15.59
N ASN A 186 -7.09 18.98 -15.11
CA ASN A 186 -6.13 19.67 -14.26
C ASN A 186 -6.05 19.08 -12.83
N THR A 187 -6.99 18.20 -12.45
CA THR A 187 -6.98 17.50 -11.16
C THR A 187 -5.72 16.67 -11.00
N ILE A 188 -5.25 16.01 -12.07
CA ILE A 188 -3.97 15.29 -12.09
C ILE A 188 -3.10 15.91 -13.21
N PRO A 189 -2.04 16.65 -12.87
CA PRO A 189 -1.22 17.31 -13.87
C PRO A 189 -0.44 16.30 -14.72
N GLU A 190 -0.21 16.57 -16.00
CA GLU A 190 0.42 15.61 -16.94
C GLU A 190 1.81 15.13 -16.51
N ASN A 191 2.53 15.96 -15.75
CA ASN A 191 3.85 15.63 -15.24
C ASN A 191 3.82 14.57 -14.12
N PHE A 192 2.66 14.13 -13.62
CA PHE A 192 2.58 13.06 -12.61
C PHE A 192 3.30 11.78 -13.07
N THR A 193 3.24 11.49 -14.37
CA THR A 193 3.89 10.35 -15.02
C THR A 193 5.40 10.36 -14.82
N SER A 194 6.05 11.52 -14.70
CA SER A 194 7.50 11.62 -14.48
C SER A 194 7.98 11.01 -13.16
N SER A 195 7.06 10.74 -12.22
CA SER A 195 7.40 10.42 -10.84
C SER A 195 6.80 9.13 -10.29
N CYS A 196 6.09 8.37 -11.13
CA CYS A 196 5.36 7.16 -10.71
C CYS A 196 5.97 5.84 -11.26
N PHE A 197 7.22 5.88 -11.74
CA PHE A 197 7.91 4.70 -12.30
C PHE A 197 8.82 4.05 -11.26
N SER A 198 8.94 2.72 -11.33
CA SER A 198 9.77 1.88 -10.44
C SER A 198 9.37 1.92 -8.96
N GLN A 199 10.05 1.13 -8.14
CA GLN A 199 9.96 1.19 -6.68
C GLN A 199 11.25 1.80 -6.13
N LEU A 200 11.16 2.95 -5.47
CA LEU A 200 12.33 3.62 -4.92
C LEU A 200 12.61 3.14 -3.50
N SER A 201 13.86 2.71 -3.26
CA SER A 201 14.32 2.28 -1.94
C SER A 201 14.09 3.27 -0.80
N PRO A 202 14.07 4.61 -0.96
CA PRO A 202 13.68 5.50 0.13
C PRO A 202 12.17 5.57 0.40
N VAL A 203 11.32 5.21 -0.57
CA VAL A 203 9.85 5.28 -0.43
C VAL A 203 9.30 4.03 0.25
N CYS A 204 9.81 2.84 -0.11
CA CYS A 204 9.34 1.57 0.43
C CYS A 204 9.42 1.49 1.98
N PRO A 205 10.51 1.94 2.65
CA PRO A 205 10.60 1.96 4.11
C PRO A 205 9.64 2.95 4.77
N VAL A 206 9.32 4.07 4.12
CA VAL A 206 8.35 5.04 4.66
C VAL A 206 6.96 4.41 4.65
N VAL A 207 6.49 3.97 3.48
CA VAL A 207 5.17 3.37 3.33
C VAL A 207 5.06 2.07 4.13
N GLY A 208 6.07 1.21 4.03
CA GLY A 208 6.13 -0.06 4.76
C GLY A 208 6.23 0.11 6.27
N GLY A 209 6.88 1.17 6.75
CA GLY A 209 6.93 1.53 8.17
C GLY A 209 5.56 1.91 8.71
N VAL A 210 4.85 2.81 8.01
CA VAL A 210 3.47 3.19 8.38
C VAL A 210 2.54 1.99 8.31
N LEU A 211 2.58 1.23 7.21
CA LEU A 211 1.79 0.01 7.02
C LEU A 211 2.02 -1.02 8.14
N GLY A 212 3.29 -1.31 8.47
CA GLY A 212 3.64 -2.23 9.54
C GLY A 212 3.19 -1.75 10.92
N GLN A 213 3.29 -0.45 11.20
CA GLN A 213 2.82 0.14 12.45
C GLN A 213 1.30 0.02 12.60
N GLU A 214 0.53 0.29 11.55
CA GLU A 214 -0.94 0.16 11.60
C GLU A 214 -1.40 -1.28 11.75
N ILE A 215 -0.70 -2.25 11.14
CA ILE A 215 -0.95 -3.67 11.37
C ILE A 215 -0.78 -4.01 12.86
N ILE A 216 0.29 -3.51 13.50
CA ILE A 216 0.54 -3.76 14.93
C ILE A 216 -0.53 -3.12 15.80
N LYS A 217 -0.92 -1.86 15.55
CA LYS A 217 -2.00 -1.20 16.29
C LYS A 217 -3.30 -1.99 16.21
N ALA A 218 -3.69 -2.37 14.99
CA ALA A 218 -4.95 -3.06 14.78
C ALA A 218 -4.95 -4.47 15.40
N LEU A 219 -3.82 -5.20 15.39
CA LEU A 219 -3.72 -6.51 16.03
C LEU A 219 -3.62 -6.43 17.56
N SER A 220 -2.95 -5.40 18.09
CA SER A 220 -2.78 -5.22 19.53
C SER A 220 -3.99 -4.56 20.21
N GLY A 221 -4.84 -3.87 19.45
CA GLY A 221 -5.97 -3.10 19.99
C GLY A 221 -5.50 -1.87 20.78
N HIS A 222 -4.31 -1.35 20.48
CA HIS A 222 -3.72 -0.20 21.14
C HIS A 222 -3.48 0.94 20.16
N ASP A 223 -3.80 2.15 20.62
CA ASP A 223 -3.79 3.41 19.88
C ASP A 223 -4.82 3.47 18.74
N ALA A 224 -5.21 4.69 18.37
CA ALA A 224 -6.13 4.91 17.26
C ALA A 224 -5.46 4.55 15.91
N PRO A 225 -6.05 3.64 15.11
CA PRO A 225 -5.57 3.37 13.77
C PRO A 225 -5.97 4.48 12.78
N LEU A 226 -5.23 4.55 11.67
CA LEU A 226 -5.56 5.40 10.53
C LEU A 226 -6.85 4.91 9.88
N ASN A 227 -7.71 5.87 9.51
CA ASN A 227 -8.97 5.60 8.82
C ASN A 227 -9.07 6.50 7.58
N ASN A 228 -8.82 6.00 6.37
CA ASN A 228 -8.45 4.62 5.99
C ASN A 228 -7.30 4.57 4.97
N PHE A 229 -7.02 5.68 4.29
CA PHE A 229 -5.90 5.79 3.38
C PHE A 229 -4.79 6.65 3.97
N PHE A 230 -3.56 6.25 3.67
CA PHE A 230 -2.37 7.09 3.82
C PHE A 230 -1.74 7.24 2.44
N PHE A 231 -1.35 8.45 2.08
CA PHE A 231 -0.60 8.75 0.86
C PHE A 231 0.71 9.43 1.21
N PHE A 232 1.78 8.99 0.58
CA PHE A 232 3.10 9.57 0.73
C PHE A 232 3.55 10.22 -0.58
N ASP A 233 4.03 11.46 -0.47
CA ASP A 233 4.65 12.23 -1.56
C ASP A 233 6.13 12.45 -1.26
N GLY A 234 7.00 11.78 -1.99
CA GLY A 234 8.45 11.84 -1.83
C GLY A 234 9.09 13.16 -2.28
N PHE A 235 8.40 14.02 -3.04
CA PHE A 235 8.96 15.35 -3.38
C PHE A 235 8.77 16.34 -2.27
N THR A 236 7.60 16.33 -1.65
CA THR A 236 7.26 17.25 -0.56
C THR A 236 7.53 16.65 0.82
N CYS A 237 7.89 15.36 0.87
CA CYS A 237 8.04 14.56 2.09
C CYS A 237 6.79 14.59 2.97
N ASN A 238 5.62 14.71 2.36
CA ASN A 238 4.35 14.78 3.06
C ASN A 238 3.70 13.40 3.16
N GLY A 239 3.16 13.11 4.34
CA GLY A 239 2.24 12.00 4.57
C GLY A 239 0.83 12.55 4.84
N ILE A 240 -0.13 12.17 4.00
CA ILE A 240 -1.51 12.66 4.05
C ILE A 240 -2.41 11.48 4.43
N VAL A 241 -3.27 11.68 5.42
CA VAL A 241 -4.28 10.69 5.82
C VAL A 241 -5.62 11.19 5.33
N ASP A 242 -6.27 10.39 4.49
CA ASP A 242 -7.62 10.68 4.00
C ASP A 242 -8.58 9.55 4.37
N CYS A 243 -9.82 9.95 4.64
CA CYS A 243 -10.91 9.04 4.97
C CYS A 243 -11.89 9.00 3.80
N PHE A 244 -11.86 7.91 3.05
CA PHE A 244 -12.89 7.56 2.09
C PHE A 244 -13.85 6.58 2.75
N LYS A 245 -15.13 6.60 2.37
CA LYS A 245 -16.06 5.56 2.86
C LYS A 245 -15.52 4.20 2.43
N SER A 246 -15.24 3.33 3.40
CA SER A 246 -14.97 1.91 3.17
C SER A 246 -16.18 1.24 2.51
N CYS A 247 -15.92 0.12 1.82
CA CYS A 247 -16.91 -0.70 1.13
C CYS A 247 -18.12 -1.04 2.02
#